data_AF-A0A4U1B2J2-F1
#
_entry.id   AF-A0A4U1B2J2-F1
#
_cell.length_a   1.000
_cell.length_b   1.000
_cell.length_c   1.000
_cell.angle_alpha   90.00
_cell.angle_beta   90.00
_cell.angle_gamma   90.00
#
_symmetry.space_group_name_H-M   'P 1'
#
loop_
_entity.id
_entity.type
_entity.pdbx_description
1 polymer ?
#
loop_
_entity_poly.entity_id
_entity_poly.type
_entity_poly.pdbx_seq_one_letter_code
_entity_poly.pdbx_strand_id
1 'polypeptide(L)'
;MGLIEAILMGITFEKLQKPLVFFSMLIGLLFFTFVGLFLWYGIYEIVVSDRPEKLIPSLGVALFSSVFFGLAYVCGYMIKRCFN
;
A
#
# COMPACT_ATOMS: atom_id res chain seq x y z
N MET A 1 7.86 -5.26 8.37
CA MET A 1 7.47 -4.13 9.20
C MET A 1 6.03 -3.80 8.87
N GLY A 2 5.15 -3.84 9.87
CA GLY A 2 3.71 -3.67 9.67
C GLY A 2 3.26 -2.21 9.64
N LEU A 3 2.03 -1.97 9.15
CA LEU A 3 1.35 -0.67 9.19
C LEU A 3 1.37 -0.04 10.60
N ILE A 4 1.19 -0.88 11.62
CA ILE A 4 1.17 -0.51 13.04
C ILE A 4 2.54 0.03 13.49
N GLU A 5 3.64 -0.60 13.07
CA GLU A 5 4.99 -0.12 13.41
C GLU A 5 5.28 1.24 12.77
N ALA A 6 4.85 1.46 11.52
CA ALA A 6 5.03 2.76 10.85
C ALA A 6 4.26 3.89 11.54
N ILE A 7 3.05 3.61 12.03
CA ILE A 7 2.22 4.57 12.78
C ILE A 7 2.82 4.86 14.15
N LEU A 8 3.28 3.83 14.87
CA LEU A 8 3.89 3.96 16.20
C LEU A 8 5.22 4.73 16.14
N MET A 9 6.02 4.49 15.09
CA MET A 9 7.23 5.24 14.81
C MET A 9 6.93 6.70 14.48
N GLY A 10 5.86 6.98 13.71
CA GLY A 10 5.43 8.35 13.41
C GLY A 10 5.05 9.18 14.63
N ILE A 11 4.50 8.57 15.67
CA ILE A 11 4.17 9.25 16.94
C ILE A 11 5.44 9.57 17.74
N THR A 12 6.52 8.81 17.54
CA THR A 12 7.84 9.06 18.15
C THR A 12 8.59 10.14 17.36
N PHE A 13 8.04 11.36 17.36
CA PHE A 13 8.57 12.53 16.63
C PHE A 13 9.98 12.97 17.04
N GLU A 14 10.49 12.49 18.18
CA GLU A 14 11.75 12.94 18.78
C GLU A 14 13.02 12.56 17.98
N LYS A 15 12.93 11.60 17.06
CA LYS A 15 14.08 11.06 16.28
C LYS A 15 14.00 11.36 14.78
N LEU A 16 13.04 12.17 14.35
CA LEU A 16 12.69 12.30 12.93
C LEU A 16 13.54 13.34 12.21
N GLN A 17 14.47 12.89 11.35
CA GLN A 17 15.40 13.77 10.65
C GLN A 17 14.71 14.65 9.58
N LYS A 18 13.61 14.15 8.98
CA LYS A 18 12.83 14.82 7.92
C LYS A 18 11.32 14.57 8.08
N PRO A 19 10.62 15.33 8.94
CA PRO A 19 9.21 15.07 9.28
C PRO A 19 8.24 15.23 8.11
N LEU A 20 8.50 16.18 7.21
CA LEU A 20 7.63 16.45 6.05
C LEU A 20 7.63 15.29 5.04
N VAL A 21 8.80 14.68 4.83
CA VAL A 21 8.96 13.49 3.96
C VAL A 21 8.25 12.29 4.57
N PHE A 22 8.37 12.11 5.89
CA PHE A 22 7.66 11.04 6.60
C PHE A 22 6.14 11.15 6.43
N PHE A 23 5.55 12.33 6.64
CA PHE A 23 4.11 12.53 6.47
C PHE A 23 3.64 12.27 5.04
N SER A 24 4.39 12.75 4.04
CA SER A 24 4.08 12.50 2.63
C SER A 24 4.13 11.01 2.29
N MET A 25 5.13 10.27 2.80
CA MET A 25 5.25 8.83 2.59
C MET A 25 4.20 8.03 3.36
N LEU A 26 3.79 8.49 4.54
CA LEU A 26 2.71 7.87 5.33
C LEU A 26 1.37 8.00 4.60
N ILE A 27 1.07 9.19 4.07
CA ILE A 27 -0.13 9.43 3.25
C ILE A 27 -0.10 8.56 1.99
N GLY A 28 1.05 8.47 1.30
CA GLY A 28 1.22 7.60 0.15
C GLY A 28 0.99 6.12 0.50
N LEU A 29 1.55 5.65 1.61
CA LEU A 29 1.37 4.29 2.11
C LEU A 29 -0.12 3.99 2.40
N LEU A 30 -0.84 4.93 3.00
CA LEU A 30 -2.26 4.79 3.31
C LEU A 30 -3.11 4.75 2.03
N PHE A 31 -2.81 5.65 1.07
CA PHE A 31 -3.48 5.70 -0.22
C PHE A 31 -3.26 4.41 -1.05
N PHE A 32 -2.01 3.96 -1.19
CA PHE A 32 -1.68 2.76 -1.96
C PHE A 32 -2.25 1.49 -1.31
N THR A 33 -2.30 1.43 0.02
CA THR A 33 -2.97 0.33 0.73
C THR A 33 -4.47 0.32 0.44
N PHE A 34 -5.13 1.49 0.48
CA PHE A 34 -6.55 1.61 0.19
C PHE A 34 -6.86 1.21 -1.25
N VAL A 35 -6.11 1.73 -2.22
CA VAL A 35 -6.25 1.38 -3.64
C VAL A 35 -6.00 -0.11 -3.86
N GLY A 36 -4.98 -0.69 -3.22
CA GLY A 36 -4.70 -2.13 -3.28
C GLY A 36 -5.86 -2.99 -2.79
N LEU A 37 -6.52 -2.58 -1.69
CA LEU A 37 -7.72 -3.25 -1.16
C LEU A 37 -8.93 -3.12 -2.10
N PHE A 38 -9.14 -1.95 -2.72
CA PHE A 38 -10.20 -1.76 -3.72
C PHE A 38 -9.98 -2.63 -4.95
N LEU A 39 -8.75 -2.71 -5.45
CA LEU A 39 -8.40 -3.60 -6.56
C LEU A 39 -8.62 -5.07 -6.18
N TRP A 40 -8.28 -5.46 -4.94
CA TRP A 40 -8.53 -6.80 -4.43
C TRP A 40 -10.04 -7.13 -4.38
N TYR A 41 -10.86 -6.19 -3.91
CA TYR A 41 -12.31 -6.33 -3.93
C TYR A 41 -12.85 -6.44 -5.36
N GLY A 42 -12.29 -5.68 -6.31
CA GLY A 42 -12.60 -5.81 -7.74
C GLY A 42 -12.29 -7.19 -8.31
N ILE A 43 -11.18 -7.82 -7.89
CA ILE A 43 -10.87 -9.22 -8.26
C ILE A 43 -11.94 -10.16 -7.72
N TYR A 44 -12.38 -9.99 -6.47
CA TYR A 44 -13.43 -10.80 -5.88
C TYR A 44 -14.74 -10.72 -6.69
N GLU A 45 -15.17 -9.51 -7.09
CA GLU A 45 -16.34 -9.36 -7.95
C GLU A 45 -16.17 -10.04 -9.32
N ILE A 46 -15.00 -9.92 -9.96
CA ILE A 46 -14.72 -10.55 -11.26
C ILE A 46 -14.75 -12.09 -11.15
N VAL A 47 -14.23 -12.65 -10.06
CA VAL A 47 -14.20 -14.10 -9.82
C VAL A 47 -15.59 -14.65 -9.53
N VAL A 48 -16.38 -13.94 -8.72
CA VAL A 48 -17.76 -14.32 -8.36
C VAL A 48 -18.75 -14.13 -9.51
N SER A 49 -18.51 -13.18 -10.42
CA SER A 49 -19.39 -12.96 -11.58
C SER A 49 -19.29 -14.10 -12.60
N ASP A 50 -20.41 -14.57 -13.15
CA ASP A 50 -20.51 -15.73 -14.07
C ASP A 50 -20.10 -15.43 -15.53
N ARG A 51 -19.21 -14.44 -15.75
CA ARG A 51 -18.78 -14.07 -17.11
C ARG A 51 -17.71 -15.04 -17.64
N PRO A 52 -17.70 -15.39 -18.93
CA PRO A 52 -16.69 -16.31 -19.49
C PRO A 52 -15.29 -15.71 -19.56
N GLU A 53 -15.16 -14.38 -19.49
CA GLU A 53 -13.92 -13.64 -19.69
C GLU A 53 -13.16 -13.34 -18.37
N LYS A 54 -13.22 -14.22 -17.35
CA LYS A 54 -12.71 -13.89 -15.99
C LYS A 54 -11.19 -13.79 -15.90
N LEU A 55 -10.45 -14.54 -16.72
CA LEU A 55 -9.03 -14.79 -16.49
C LEU A 55 -8.16 -13.57 -16.79
N ILE A 56 -8.36 -12.94 -17.94
CA ILE A 56 -7.57 -11.78 -18.41
C ILE A 56 -7.77 -10.54 -17.50
N PRO A 57 -9.00 -10.09 -17.18
CA PRO A 57 -9.19 -8.95 -16.30
C PRO A 57 -8.77 -9.24 -14.85
N SER A 58 -9.00 -10.46 -14.33
CA SER A 58 -8.54 -10.83 -12.99
C SER A 58 -7.01 -10.78 -12.87
N LEU A 59 -6.30 -11.30 -13.88
CA LEU A 59 -4.83 -11.30 -13.89
C LEU A 59 -4.25 -9.89 -14.07
N GLY A 60 -4.91 -9.05 -14.90
CA GLY A 60 -4.55 -7.63 -15.04
C GLY A 60 -4.70 -6.87 -13.73
N VAL A 61 -5.82 -7.02 -13.03
CA VAL A 61 -6.07 -6.35 -11.75
C VAL A 61 -5.15 -6.90 -10.64
N ALA A 62 -4.85 -8.19 -10.64
CA ALA A 62 -3.89 -8.80 -9.70
C ALA A 62 -2.46 -8.24 -9.88
N LEU A 63 -1.98 -8.16 -11.11
CA LEU A 63 -0.68 -7.55 -11.43
C LEU A 63 -0.66 -6.07 -11.03
N PHE A 64 -1.72 -5.32 -11.35
CA PHE A 64 -1.81 -3.91 -10.98
C PHE A 64 -1.83 -3.72 -9.45
N SER A 65 -2.58 -4.54 -8.71
CA SER A 65 -2.62 -4.53 -7.25
C SER A 65 -1.24 -4.80 -6.64
N SER A 66 -0.47 -5.73 -7.21
CA SER A 66 0.89 -6.03 -6.74
C SER A 66 1.84 -4.82 -6.82
N VAL A 67 1.69 -3.96 -7.83
CA VAL A 67 2.49 -2.72 -7.96
C VAL A 67 2.16 -1.75 -6.84
N PHE A 68 0.87 -1.59 -6.51
CA PHE A 68 0.44 -0.73 -5.41
C PHE A 68 0.89 -1.24 -4.04
N PHE A 69 0.81 -2.55 -3.80
CA PHE A 69 1.38 -3.15 -2.59
C PHE A 69 2.92 -3.04 -2.53
N GLY A 70 3.59 -3.15 -3.67
CA GLY A 70 5.03 -2.91 -3.78
C GLY A 70 5.41 -1.45 -3.45
N LEU A 71 4.66 -0.48 -3.97
CA LEU A 71 4.83 0.94 -3.63
C LEU A 71 4.57 1.20 -2.15
N ALA A 72 3.53 0.60 -1.57
CA ALA A 72 3.27 0.69 -0.13
C ALA A 72 4.44 0.13 0.70
N TYR A 73 5.03 -0.99 0.26
CA TYR A 73 6.24 -1.54 0.90
C TYR A 73 7.44 -0.60 0.80
N VAL A 74 7.67 0.02 -0.36
CA VAL A 74 8.74 1.01 -0.54
C VAL A 74 8.53 2.25 0.33
N CYS A 75 7.30 2.74 0.46
CA CYS A 75 6.97 3.83 1.37
C CYS A 75 7.28 3.44 2.83
N GLY A 76 6.92 2.23 3.26
CA GLY A 76 7.27 1.71 4.59
C GLY A 76 8.78 1.60 4.82
N TYR A 77 9.53 1.20 3.79
CA TYR A 77 10.99 1.15 3.83
C TYR A 77 11.63 2.55 3.92
N MET A 78 11.13 3.52 3.17
CA MET A 78 11.57 4.92 3.23
C MET A 78 11.26 5.57 4.57
N ILE A 79 10.08 5.26 5.13
CA ILE A 79 9.71 5.65 6.49
C ILE A 79 10.76 5.15 7.48
N LYS A 80 11.15 3.87 7.41
CA LYS A 80 12.20 3.31 8.29
C LYS A 80 13.50 4.08 8.17
N ARG A 81 13.93 4.44 6.95
CA ARG A 81 15.17 5.22 6.72
C ARG A 81 15.10 6.66 7.22
N CYS A 82 13.92 7.19 7.53
CA CYS A 82 13.79 8.52 8.14
C CYS A 82 14.07 8.50 9.65
N PHE A 83 14.12 7.31 10.26
CA PHE A 83 14.59 7.08 11.62
C PHE A 83 16.03 6.60 11.57
N ASN A 84 16.91 7.28 12.31
CA ASN A 84 18.32 6.91 12.45
C ASN A 84 18.50 5.87 13.56
#